data_AF-A0A097KMA5-F1
#
_entry.id   AF-A0A097KMA5-F1
#
_cell.length_a   1.000
_cell.length_b   1.000
_cell.length_c   1.000
_cell.angle_alpha   90.00
_cell.angle_beta   90.00
_cell.angle_gamma   90.00
#
_symmetry.space_group_name_H-M   'P 1'
#
loop_
_entity.id
_entity.type
_entity.pdbx_description
1 polymer ?
#
loop_
_entity_poly.entity_id
_entity_poly.type
_entity_poly.pdbx_seq_one_letter_code
_entity_poly.pdbx_strand_id
1 'polypeptide(L)' 'MRGVVIQCLSNAMFRVKLENGFEVIVYASGKIRRNSIRILLGDRVIVGLSPYDLTRGRIVYRLRPQD' A
#
# COMPACT_ATOMS: atom_id res chain seq x y z
N MET A 1 -2.84 8.68 -1.97
CA MET A 1 -3.40 8.13 -3.22
C MET A 1 -4.02 6.77 -2.95
N ARG A 2 -5.08 6.42 -3.68
CA ARG A 2 -5.74 5.12 -3.61
C ARG A 2 -5.11 4.16 -4.62
N GLY A 3 -5.11 2.88 -4.28
CA GLY A 3 -4.59 1.83 -5.15
C GLY A 3 -4.96 0.44 -4.66
N VAL A 4 -4.62 -0.55 -5.47
CA VAL A 4 -4.89 -1.98 -5.21
C VAL A 4 -3.57 -2.72 -5.10
N VAL A 5 -3.45 -3.59 -4.09
CA VAL A 5 -2.29 -4.46 -3.93
C VAL A 5 -2.32 -5.52 -5.03
N ILE A 6 -1.31 -5.50 -5.91
CA ILE A 6 -1.19 -6.46 -7.02
C ILE A 6 -0.22 -7.60 -6.69
N GLN A 7 0.74 -7.39 -5.77
CA GLN A 7 1.73 -8.39 -5.42
C GLN A 7 2.28 -8.19 -4.02
N CYS A 8 2.54 -9.29 -3.31
CA CYS A 8 3.26 -9.30 -2.05
C CYS A 8 4.73 -9.65 -2.30
N LEU A 9 5.66 -8.83 -1.82
CA LEU A 9 7.09 -9.01 -1.95
C LEU A 9 7.71 -9.41 -0.60
N SER A 10 8.95 -9.89 -0.64
CA SER A 10 9.75 -10.16 0.56
C SER A 10 9.91 -8.89 1.42
N ASN A 11 10.19 -9.06 2.71
CA ASN A 11 10.40 -7.97 3.68
C ASN A 11 9.17 -7.07 3.94
N ALA A 12 7.95 -7.61 3.83
CA ALA A 12 6.71 -6.88 4.04
C ALA A 12 6.56 -5.63 3.13
N MET A 13 7.13 -5.74 1.93
CA MET A 13 6.88 -4.81 0.83
C MET A 13 5.73 -5.33 -0.04
N PHE A 14 4.99 -4.42 -0.63
CA PHE A 14 3.84 -4.70 -1.46
C PHE A 14 3.94 -3.86 -2.72
N ARG A 15 3.63 -4.48 -3.86
CA ARG A 15 3.47 -3.75 -5.11
C ARG A 15 2.02 -3.33 -5.22
N VAL A 16 1.80 -2.02 -5.35
CA VAL A 16 0.47 -1.42 -5.43
C VAL A 16 0.32 -0.74 -6.77
N LYS A 17 -0.76 -1.05 -7.46
CA LYS A 17 -1.18 -0.33 -8.65
C LYS A 17 -2.07 0.83 -8.23
N LEU A 18 -1.60 2.05 -8.49
CA LEU A 18 -2.35 3.27 -8.26
C LEU A 18 -3.49 3.38 -9.26
N GLU A 19 -4.54 4.10 -8.90
CA GLU A 19 -5.65 4.41 -9.82
C GLU A 19 -5.17 5.16 -11.07
N ASN A 20 -4.07 5.91 -10.96
CA ASN A 20 -3.43 6.60 -12.08
C ASN A 20 -2.67 5.66 -13.05
N GLY A 21 -2.69 4.35 -12.83
CA GLY A 21 -2.04 3.35 -13.68
C GLY A 21 -0.58 3.04 -13.35
N PHE A 22 0.08 3.88 -12.54
CA PHE A 22 1.45 3.64 -12.08
C PHE A 22 1.53 2.55 -11.01
N GLU A 23 2.63 1.80 -11.04
CA GLU A 23 2.96 0.81 -10.02
C GLU A 23 4.03 1.33 -9.08
N VAL A 24 3.80 1.19 -7.78
CA VAL A 24 4.71 1.66 -6.75
C VAL A 24 5.00 0.55 -5.75
N ILE A 25 6.21 0.57 -5.19
CA ILE A 25 6.60 -0.34 -4.12
C ILE A 25 6.34 0.37 -2.79
N VAL A 26 5.52 -0.24 -1.95
CA VAL A 26 5.17 0.32 -0.66
C VAL A 26 5.44 -0.64 0.48
N TYR A 27 5.78 -0.07 1.64
CA TYR A 27 5.92 -0.81 2.88
C TYR A 27 4.77 -0.48 3.84
N ALA A 28 4.51 -1.39 4.78
CA ALA A 28 3.53 -1.13 5.84
C ALA A 28 4.00 0.03 6.75
N SER A 29 3.16 1.05 6.93
CA SER A 29 3.45 2.10 7.91
C SER A 29 3.48 1.52 9.34
N GLY A 30 4.17 2.21 10.26
CA GLY A 30 4.23 1.80 11.67
C GLY A 30 2.84 1.63 12.30
N LYS A 31 1.84 2.41 11.86
CA LYS A 31 0.44 2.27 12.31
C LYS A 31 -0.19 0.93 11.89
N ILE A 32 0.05 0.50 10.66
CA ILE A 32 -0.40 -0.80 10.13
C ILE A 32 0.22 -1.95 10.94
N ARG A 33 1.54 -1.87 11.19
CA ARG A 33 2.26 -2.85 12.00
C ARG A 33 1.76 -2.90 13.45
N ARG A 34 1.59 -1.75 14.10
CA ARG A 34 1.12 -1.67 15.49
C ARG A 34 -0.30 -2.23 15.65
N ASN A 35 -1.16 -2.04 14.65
CA ASN A 35 -2.55 -2.51 14.68
C ASN A 35 -2.72 -3.91 14.07
N SER A 36 -1.62 -4.63 13.80
CA SER A 36 -1.60 -5.98 13.21
C SER A 36 -2.51 -6.13 11.98
N ILE A 37 -2.62 -5.07 11.16
CA ILE A 37 -3.48 -5.09 9.97
C ILE A 37 -2.78 -5.92 8.91
N ARG A 38 -3.34 -7.09 8.62
CA ARG A 38 -2.86 -7.97 7.55
C ARG A 38 -3.31 -7.42 6.19
N ILE A 39 -2.37 -7.33 5.27
CA ILE A 39 -2.59 -6.88 3.89
C ILE A 39 -2.40 -8.07 2.97
N LEU A 40 -3.38 -8.31 2.12
CA LEU A 40 -3.44 -9.41 1.17
C LEU A 40 -3.50 -8.87 -0.26
N LEU A 41 -3.27 -9.75 -1.22
CA LEU A 41 -3.39 -9.46 -2.64
C LEU A 41 -4.85 -9.10 -2.98
N GLY A 42 -5.06 -8.04 -3.77
CA GLY A 42 -6.38 -7.51 -4.10
C GLY A 42 -6.96 -6.52 -3.10
N ASP A 43 -6.30 -6.27 -1.96
CA ASP A 43 -6.77 -5.27 -1.00
C ASP A 43 -6.67 -3.85 -1.57
N ARG A 44 -7.71 -3.05 -1.32
CA ARG A 44 -7.71 -1.61 -1.57
C ARG A 44 -6.99 -0.90 -0.43
N VAL A 45 -6.01 -0.08 -0.77
CA VAL A 45 -5.16 0.60 0.20
C VAL A 45 -4.98 2.07 -0.15
N ILE A 46 -4.81 2.90 0.88
CA ILE A 46 -4.36 4.28 0.73
C ILE A 46 -2.87 4.32 0.98
N VAL A 47 -2.12 4.76 -0.02
CA VAL A 47 -0.68 4.93 0.03
C VAL A 47 -0.31 6.41 0.10
N GLY A 48 0.69 6.73 0.91
CA GLY A 48 1.38 8.01 0.88
C GLY A 48 2.71 7.83 0.16
N LEU A 49 2.95 8.59 -0.91
CA LEU A 49 4.22 8.60 -1.62
C LEU A 49 5.26 9.42 -0.86
N SER A 50 6.52 9.06 -1.03
CA SER A 50 7.62 9.89 -0.54
C SER A 50 7.77 11.12 -1.44
N PRO A 51 7.98 12.33 -0.88
CA PRO A 51 8.18 13.54 -1.70
C PRO A 51 9.48 13.50 -2.52
N TYR A 52 10.41 12.61 -2.16
CA TYR A 52 11.71 12.45 -2.83
C TYR A 52 11.73 11.35 -3.89
N ASP A 53 10.80 10.38 -3.80
CA ASP A 53 10.73 9.24 -4.71
C ASP A 53 9.27 8.81 -4.86
N LEU A 54 8.71 9.10 -6.04
CA LEU A 54 7.32 8.79 -6.37
C LEU A 54 7.09 7.30 -6.66
N THR A 55 8.14 6.50 -6.79
CA THR A 55 8.04 5.05 -6.98
C THR A 55 7.93 4.29 -5.66
N ARG A 56 8.24 4.98 -4.54
CA ARG A 56 8.22 4.42 -3.19
C ARG A 56 7.22 5.13 -2.30
N GLY A 57 6.60 4.36 -1.42
CA GLY A 57 5.63 4.91 -0.49
C GLY A 57 5.37 4.03 0.72
N ARG A 58 4.40 4.45 1.52
CA ARG A 58 3.94 3.72 2.71
C ARG A 58 2.44 3.51 2.66
N ILE A 59 1.99 2.35 3.10
CA ILE A 59 0.56 2.07 3.28
C ILE A 59 0.10 2.75 4.56
N VAL A 60 -0.79 3.73 4.42
CA VAL A 60 -1.33 4.50 5.54
C VAL A 60 -2.56 3.81 6.11
N TYR A 61 -3.47 3.36 5.23
CA TYR A 61 -4.72 2.69 5.60
C TYR A 61 -5.07 1.58 4.61
N ARG A 62 -5.71 0.53 5.12
CA ARG A 62 -6.42 -0.48 4.31
C ARG A 62 -7.90 -0.10 4.29
N LEU A 63 -8.48 0.00 3.11
CA LEU A 63 -9.91 0.26 2.93
C LEU A 63 -10.70 -1.04 3.07
N ARG A 64 -11.85 -0.96 3.72
CA ARG A 64 -12.80 -2.07 3.76
C ARG A 64 -13.74 -1.95 2.56
N PRO A 65 -14.26 -3.07 2.03
CA PRO A 65 -15.16 -3.06 0.87
C PRO A 65 -16.52 -2.36 1.09
N GLN A 66 -16.80 -1.84 2.29
CA GLN A 66 -18.03 -1.14 2.65
C GLN A 66 -17.93 0.40 2.61
N ASP A 67 -16.78 0.95 2.18
CA ASP A 67 -16.50 2.40 2.08
C ASP A 67 -16.50 2.88 0.62
#